data_AF-A0A229G1R5-F1
#
_entry.id   AF-A0A229G1R5-F1
#
_cell.length_a   1.000
_cell.length_b   1.000
_cell.length_c   1.000
_cell.angle_alpha   90.00
_cell.angle_beta   90.00
_cell.angle_gamma   90.00
#
_symmetry.space_group_name_H-M   'P 1'
#
loop_
_entity.id
_entity.type
_entity.pdbx_description
1 polymer ?
#
loop_
_entity_poly.entity_id
_entity_poly.type
_entity_poly.pdbx_seq_one_letter_code
_entity_poly.pdbx_strand_id
1 'polypeptide(L)'
;LYLTYNVLYATVQKIAHSIGSKEAFEVYRQIETSKNTPVHSLIKLSIDLQFNKSLNIQEILKLNQSFSNNIVCQRLMKQFIIQHIYMYPVGFKEKQQIAQLLKIPLKQQRWLELENKGSSLKLKKISS
;
A
#
# COMPACT_ATOMS: atom_id res chain seq x y z
N LEU A 1 -15.07 -16.09 -0.42
CA LEU A 1 -14.79 -14.64 -0.38
C LEU A 1 -13.30 -14.30 -0.46
N TYR A 2 -12.41 -14.98 0.28
CA TYR A 2 -10.96 -14.70 0.31
C TYR A 2 -10.28 -14.77 -1.08
N LEU A 3 -10.59 -15.80 -1.88
CA LEU A 3 -10.07 -15.94 -3.25
C LEU A 3 -10.43 -14.74 -4.14
N THR A 4 -11.68 -14.28 -4.11
CA THR A 4 -12.13 -13.12 -4.88
C THR A 4 -11.34 -11.86 -4.53
N TYR A 5 -11.09 -11.63 -3.24
CA TYR A 5 -10.26 -10.51 -2.79
C TYR A 5 -8.82 -10.61 -3.28
N ASN A 6 -8.22 -11.80 -3.22
CA ASN A 6 -6.86 -12.00 -3.69
C ASN A 6 -6.74 -11.79 -5.20
N VAL A 7 -7.74 -12.23 -5.97
CA VAL A 7 -7.80 -11.97 -7.41
C VAL A 7 -7.92 -10.47 -7.68
N LEU A 8 -8.81 -9.76 -6.98
CA LEU A 8 -8.93 -8.30 -7.13
C LEU A 8 -7.62 -7.58 -6.81
N TYR A 9 -7.00 -7.94 -5.68
CA TYR A 9 -5.73 -7.39 -5.25
C TYR A 9 -4.62 -7.63 -6.30
N ALA A 10 -4.44 -8.88 -6.72
CA ALA A 10 -3.44 -9.24 -7.72
C ALA A 10 -3.67 -8.55 -9.07
N THR A 11 -4.93 -8.41 -9.49
CA THR A 11 -5.28 -7.69 -10.73
C THR A 11 -4.90 -6.22 -10.65
N VAL A 12 -5.24 -5.53 -9.56
CA VAL A 12 -4.85 -4.12 -9.37
C VAL A 12 -3.32 -3.97 -9.36
N GLN A 13 -2.61 -4.89 -8.69
CA GLN A 13 -1.13 -4.88 -8.72
C GLN A 13 -0.59 -5.08 -10.12
N LYS A 14 -1.09 -6.05 -10.88
CA LYS A 14 -0.63 -6.30 -12.25
C LYS A 14 -0.85 -5.08 -13.14
N ILE A 15 -1.99 -4.41 -13.00
CA ILE A 15 -2.25 -3.14 -13.70
C ILE A 15 -1.19 -2.11 -13.32
N ALA A 16 -1.01 -1.86 -12.01
CA ALA A 16 -0.03 -0.89 -11.51
C ALA A 16 1.41 -1.21 -11.98
N HIS A 17 1.82 -2.48 -11.99
CA HIS A 17 3.13 -2.89 -12.48
C HIS A 17 3.28 -2.73 -13.99
N SER A 18 2.22 -2.99 -14.75
CA SER A 18 2.24 -2.85 -16.22
C SER A 18 2.35 -1.40 -16.66
N ILE A 19 1.88 -0.46 -15.82
CA ILE A 19 1.90 0.99 -16.11
C ILE A 19 2.95 1.76 -15.30
N GLY A 20 3.82 1.07 -14.56
CA GLY A 20 4.80 1.69 -13.66
C GLY A 20 6.05 2.26 -14.32
N SER A 21 6.17 2.20 -15.66
CA SER A 21 7.21 2.96 -16.38
C SER A 21 6.86 4.45 -16.39
N LYS A 22 7.86 5.34 -16.54
CA LYS A 22 7.62 6.79 -16.59
C LYS A 22 6.60 7.16 -17.68
N GLU A 23 6.70 6.52 -18.82
CA GLU A 23 5.88 6.73 -20.00
C GLU A 23 4.44 6.23 -19.78
N ALA A 24 4.29 5.05 -19.16
CA ALA A 24 2.99 4.48 -18.90
C ALA A 24 2.24 5.16 -17.73
N PHE A 25 2.98 5.80 -16.82
CA PHE A 25 2.38 6.62 -15.76
C PHE A 25 1.73 7.90 -16.31
N GLU A 26 2.30 8.51 -17.35
CA GLU A 26 1.69 9.65 -18.04
C GLU A 26 0.36 9.26 -18.69
N VAL A 27 0.31 8.09 -19.33
CA VAL A 27 -0.92 7.52 -19.89
C VAL A 27 -1.96 7.27 -18.79
N TYR A 28 -1.54 6.72 -17.65
CA TYR A 28 -2.44 6.52 -16.50
C TYR A 28 -3.03 7.85 -16.02
N ARG A 29 -2.21 8.91 -15.92
CA ARG A 29 -2.66 10.24 -15.49
C ARG A 29 -3.73 10.80 -16.42
N GLN A 30 -3.60 10.60 -17.73
CA GLN A 30 -4.63 11.03 -18.71
C GLN A 30 -5.95 10.28 -18.54
N ILE A 31 -5.90 8.99 -18.20
CA ILE A 31 -7.09 8.17 -17.94
C ILE A 31 -7.76 8.60 -16.64
N GLU A 32 -7.01 8.88 -15.57
CA GLU A 32 -7.52 9.34 -14.28
C GLU A 32 -8.34 10.63 -14.42
N THR A 33 -7.88 11.61 -15.22
CA THR A 33 -8.63 12.85 -15.48
C THR A 33 -9.94 12.62 -16.21
N SER A 34 -10.05 11.54 -16.99
CA SER A 34 -11.25 11.23 -17.78
C SER A 34 -12.32 10.43 -17.02
N LYS A 35 -11.92 9.61 -16.04
CA LYS A 35 -12.80 8.71 -15.29
C LYS A 35 -12.37 8.61 -13.83
N ASN A 36 -13.23 9.11 -12.92
CA ASN A 36 -13.00 9.00 -11.49
C ASN A 36 -13.83 7.84 -10.90
N THR A 37 -13.22 6.66 -10.77
CA THR A 37 -13.85 5.52 -10.07
C THR A 37 -12.96 5.02 -8.93
N PRO A 38 -13.52 4.33 -7.92
CA PRO A 38 -12.73 3.82 -6.79
C PRO A 38 -11.56 2.91 -7.19
N VAL A 39 -11.67 2.20 -8.32
CA VAL A 39 -10.61 1.34 -8.84
C VAL A 39 -9.44 2.15 -9.37
N HIS A 40 -9.68 3.28 -10.04
CA HIS A 40 -8.60 4.18 -10.48
C HIS A 40 -7.82 4.66 -9.26
N SER A 41 -8.52 5.15 -8.22
CA SER A 41 -7.86 5.57 -6.98
C SER A 41 -7.00 4.47 -6.31
N LEU A 42 -7.42 3.20 -6.38
CA LEU A 42 -6.62 2.06 -5.88
C LEU A 42 -5.39 1.79 -6.76
N ILE A 43 -5.52 1.89 -8.09
CA ILE A 43 -4.40 1.72 -9.02
C ILE A 43 -3.37 2.81 -8.77
N LYS A 44 -3.78 4.08 -8.70
CA LYS A 44 -2.89 5.20 -8.37
C LYS A 44 -2.15 4.97 -7.05
N LEU A 45 -2.89 4.64 -5.99
CA LEU A 45 -2.28 4.33 -4.69
C LEU A 45 -1.25 3.21 -4.80
N SER A 46 -1.54 2.14 -5.54
CA SER A 46 -0.59 1.04 -5.74
C SER A 46 0.67 1.51 -6.46
N ILE A 47 0.55 2.39 -7.48
CA ILE A 47 1.70 2.97 -8.18
C ILE A 47 2.55 3.81 -7.22
N ASP A 48 1.92 4.72 -6.46
CA ASP A 48 2.61 5.62 -5.54
C ASP A 48 3.38 4.85 -4.45
N LEU A 49 2.77 3.78 -3.93
CA LEU A 49 3.39 2.94 -2.91
C LEU A 49 4.53 2.08 -3.47
N GLN A 50 4.40 1.54 -4.69
CA GLN A 50 5.37 0.57 -5.23
C GLN A 50 6.53 1.23 -5.97
N PHE A 51 6.25 2.26 -6.77
CA PHE A 51 7.24 2.92 -7.63
C PHE A 51 7.78 4.18 -6.99
N ASN A 52 6.89 5.06 -6.53
CA ASN A 52 7.30 6.32 -5.90
C ASN A 52 7.78 6.12 -4.45
N LYS A 53 7.50 4.93 -3.88
CA LYS A 53 7.83 4.54 -2.50
C LYS A 53 7.37 5.61 -1.49
N SER A 54 6.27 6.28 -1.82
CA SER A 54 5.77 7.44 -1.09
C SER A 54 4.51 7.07 -0.35
N LEU A 55 4.49 7.37 0.95
CA LEU A 55 3.36 7.10 1.84
C LEU A 55 2.72 8.41 2.27
N ASN A 56 1.90 8.99 1.40
CA ASN A 56 1.24 10.27 1.67
C ASN A 56 0.00 10.09 2.55
N ILE A 57 0.13 10.45 3.84
CA ILE A 57 -0.93 10.29 4.85
C ILE A 57 -2.19 11.09 4.50
N GLN A 58 -2.04 12.30 3.96
CA GLN A 58 -3.19 13.15 3.61
C GLN A 58 -4.01 12.53 2.47
N GLU A 59 -3.33 11.92 1.50
CA GLU A 59 -3.98 11.21 0.40
C GLU A 59 -4.68 9.94 0.88
N ILE A 60 -4.03 9.16 1.76
CA ILE A 60 -4.64 7.99 2.40
C ILE A 60 -5.89 8.37 3.18
N LEU A 61 -5.89 9.50 3.89
CA LEU A 61 -7.06 9.97 4.64
C LEU A 61 -8.23 10.30 3.70
N LYS A 62 -7.96 10.99 2.59
CA LYS A 62 -8.96 11.28 1.56
C LYS A 62 -9.54 10.01 0.95
N LEU A 63 -8.67 9.04 0.61
CA LEU A 63 -9.10 7.74 0.07
C LEU A 63 -9.92 6.93 1.07
N ASN A 64 -9.54 6.94 2.35
CA ASN A 64 -10.29 6.25 3.39
C ASN A 64 -11.71 6.82 3.54
N GLN A 65 -11.86 8.13 3.42
CA GLN A 65 -13.16 8.81 3.42
C GLN A 65 -13.97 8.48 2.16
N SER A 66 -13.35 8.53 0.97
CA SER A 66 -14.04 8.24 -0.29
C SER A 66 -14.48 6.77 -0.39
N PHE A 67 -13.76 5.85 0.26
CA PHE A 67 -14.10 4.44 0.34
C PHE A 67 -15.00 4.10 1.53
N SER A 68 -15.51 5.07 2.31
CA SER A 68 -16.36 4.85 3.49
C SER A 68 -17.49 3.82 3.25
N ASN A 69 -18.15 3.90 2.10
CA ASN A 69 -19.25 3.00 1.71
C ASN A 69 -18.81 1.82 0.83
N ASN A 70 -17.51 1.63 0.60
CA ASN A 70 -16.96 0.55 -0.20
C ASN A 70 -15.96 -0.29 0.61
N ILE A 71 -16.51 -1.28 1.32
CA ILE A 71 -15.74 -2.20 2.18
C ILE A 71 -14.66 -2.94 1.38
N VAL A 72 -14.91 -3.25 0.10
CA VAL A 72 -13.95 -3.92 -0.76
C VAL A 72 -12.73 -3.03 -1.00
N CYS A 73 -12.94 -1.78 -1.41
CA CYS A 73 -11.86 -0.82 -1.63
C CYS A 73 -11.11 -0.49 -0.34
N GLN A 74 -11.79 -0.35 0.79
CA GLN A 74 -11.12 -0.17 2.08
C GLN A 74 -10.19 -1.32 2.42
N ARG A 75 -10.65 -2.57 2.22
CA ARG A 75 -9.84 -3.75 2.51
C ARG A 75 -8.62 -3.83 1.60
N LEU A 76 -8.80 -3.58 0.30
CA LEU A 76 -7.70 -3.55 -0.66
C LEU A 76 -6.68 -2.44 -0.34
N MET A 77 -7.16 -1.23 -0.04
CA MET A 77 -6.32 -0.09 0.38
C MET A 77 -5.45 -0.45 1.59
N LYS A 78 -6.05 -1.02 2.64
CA LYS A 78 -5.30 -1.46 3.83
C LYS A 78 -4.24 -2.50 3.49
N GLN A 79 -4.56 -3.46 2.61
CA GLN A 79 -3.61 -4.48 2.18
C GLN A 79 -2.40 -3.88 1.44
N PHE A 80 -2.62 -2.93 0.53
CA PHE A 80 -1.53 -2.22 -0.16
C PHE A 80 -0.62 -1.49 0.80
N ILE A 81 -1.20 -0.77 1.77
CA ILE A 81 -0.45 0.01 2.75
C ILE A 81 0.35 -0.90 3.68
N ILE A 82 -0.23 -2.00 4.15
CA ILE A 82 0.48 -3.00 4.97
C ILE A 82 1.66 -3.59 4.20
N GLN A 83 1.45 -3.96 2.93
CA GLN A 83 2.52 -4.49 2.09
C GLN A 83 3.65 -3.48 1.88
N HIS A 84 3.31 -2.21 1.63
CA HIS A 84 4.31 -1.14 1.48
C HIS A 84 5.13 -0.96 2.77
N ILE A 85 4.48 -0.90 3.93
CA ILE A 85 5.16 -0.76 5.23
C ILE A 85 6.07 -1.97 5.51
N TYR A 86 5.70 -3.16 5.03
CA TYR A 86 6.53 -4.35 5.13
C TYR A 86 7.75 -4.30 4.21
N MET A 87 7.58 -3.86 2.96
CA MET A 87 8.64 -3.85 1.94
C MET A 87 9.61 -2.67 2.03
N TYR A 88 9.16 -1.53 2.57
CA TYR A 88 9.94 -0.29 2.59
C TYR A 88 10.07 0.28 4.00
N PRO A 89 11.20 0.91 4.34
CA PRO A 89 11.38 1.55 5.63
C PRO A 89 10.42 2.75 5.75
N VAL A 90 9.51 2.69 6.71
CA VAL A 90 8.59 3.77 7.08
C VAL A 90 8.87 4.19 8.51
N GLY A 91 8.91 5.50 8.76
CA GLY A 91 9.17 6.04 10.10
C GLY A 91 8.10 5.63 11.12
N PHE A 92 8.49 5.61 12.39
CA PHE A 92 7.61 5.18 13.48
C PHE A 92 6.36 6.07 13.60
N LYS A 93 6.54 7.38 13.42
CA LYS A 93 5.46 8.37 13.46
C LYS A 93 4.43 8.11 12.36
N GLU A 94 4.85 7.90 11.12
CA GLU A 94 3.92 7.63 10.02
C GLU A 94 3.19 6.29 10.22
N LYS A 95 3.90 5.25 10.67
CA LYS A 95 3.28 3.94 10.99
C LYS A 95 2.19 4.07 12.05
N GLN A 96 2.43 4.86 13.10
CA GLN A 96 1.46 5.08 14.17
C GLN A 96 0.24 5.86 13.67
N GLN A 97 0.45 6.92 12.89
CA GLN A 97 -0.63 7.71 12.28
C GLN A 97 -1.52 6.85 11.38
N ILE A 98 -0.92 5.99 10.55
CA ILE A 98 -1.66 5.08 9.67
C ILE A 98 -2.41 4.01 10.46
N ALA A 99 -1.79 3.43 11.49
CA ALA A 99 -2.45 2.44 12.33
C ALA A 99 -3.71 3.00 12.99
N GLN A 100 -3.64 4.24 13.49
CA GLN A 100 -4.77 4.97 14.05
C GLN A 100 -5.84 5.27 12.98
N LEU A 101 -5.42 5.82 11.83
CA LEU A 101 -6.31 6.22 10.73
C LEU A 101 -7.10 5.02 10.17
N LEU A 102 -6.43 3.91 9.94
CA LEU A 102 -7.00 2.73 9.28
C LEU A 102 -7.55 1.70 10.28
N LYS A 103 -7.46 1.98 11.58
CA LYS A 103 -7.80 1.06 12.67
C LYS A 103 -7.14 -0.31 12.48
N ILE A 104 -5.88 -0.32 12.05
CA ILE A 104 -5.11 -1.57 11.88
C ILE A 104 -4.63 -1.98 13.28
N PRO A 105 -4.92 -3.21 13.75
CA PRO A 105 -4.51 -3.63 15.08
C PRO A 105 -2.98 -3.64 15.19
N LEU A 106 -2.45 -2.76 16.05
CA LEU A 106 -1.02 -2.59 16.37
C LEU A 106 -0.28 -3.90 16.69
N LYS A 107 -1.02 -4.94 17.13
CA LYS A 107 -0.48 -6.27 17.39
C LYS A 107 0.20 -6.89 16.16
N GLN A 108 -0.29 -6.64 14.94
CA GLN A 108 0.33 -7.14 13.70
C GLN A 108 1.64 -6.43 13.32
N GLN A 109 1.87 -5.19 13.79
CA GLN A 109 3.11 -4.45 13.49
C GLN A 109 4.31 -4.96 14.28
N ARG A 110 4.11 -5.37 15.55
CA ARG A 110 5.19 -5.95 16.38
C ARG A 110 5.78 -7.23 15.79
N TRP A 111 4.98 -8.07 15.12
CA TRP A 111 5.47 -9.30 14.49
C TRP A 111 6.36 -9.01 13.28
N LEU A 112 5.96 -8.07 12.40
CA LEU A 112 6.75 -7.67 11.23
C LEU A 112 8.07 -6.97 11.64
N GLU A 113 8.08 -6.27 12.78
CA GLU A 113 9.31 -5.66 13.33
C GLU A 113 10.26 -6.67 13.97
N LEU A 114 9.74 -7.72 14.63
CA LEU A 114 10.55 -8.81 15.17
C LEU A 114 11.22 -9.63 14.06
N GLU A 115 10.52 -9.86 12.95
CA GLU A 115 11.04 -10.60 11.79
C GLU A 115 12.15 -9.81 11.07
N ASN A 116 11.96 -8.50 10.86
CA ASN A 116 12.97 -7.63 10.25
C ASN A 116 14.23 -7.43 11.13
N LYS A 117 14.07 -7.35 12.47
CA LYS A 117 15.21 -7.35 13.40
C LYS A 117 15.97 -8.68 13.40
N GLY A 118 15.27 -9.81 13.32
CA GLY A 118 15.87 -11.14 13.23
C GLY A 118 16.77 -11.30 12.00
N SER A 119 16.34 -10.80 10.85
CA SER A 119 17.11 -10.82 9.59
C SER A 119 18.36 -9.93 9.67
N SER A 120 18.25 -8.75 10.28
CA SER A 120 19.35 -7.80 10.46
C SER A 120 20.44 -8.28 11.43
N LEU A 121 20.07 -9.11 12.42
CA LEU A 121 21.01 -9.71 13.37
C LEU A 121 21.81 -10.88 12.77
N LYS A 122 21.23 -11.63 11.82
CA LYS A 122 21.93 -12.72 11.13
C LYS A 122 23.06 -12.22 10.23
N LEU A 123 22.86 -11.09 9.55
CA LEU A 123 23.90 -10.48 8.69
C LEU A 123 25.12 -10.01 9.50
N LYS A 124 24.91 -9.51 10.72
CA LYS A 124 25.99 -9.06 11.61
C LYS A 124 26.86 -10.21 12.14
N LYS A 125 26.28 -11.41 12.33
CA LYS A 125 26.99 -12.59 12.85
C LYS A 125 27.88 -13.29 11.81
N ILE A 126 27.64 -13.07 10.51
CA ILE A 126 28.42 -13.69 9.42
C ILE A 126 29.65 -12.83 9.08
N SER A 127 29.65 -11.55 9.49
CA SER A 127 30.75 -10.60 9.29
C SER A 127 31.60 -10.36 10.55
N SER A 128 31.59 -11.27 11.52
CA SER A 128 32.38 -11.19 12.77
C SER A 128 33.36 -12.35 12.84
#